data_AF-V5GIN5-F1
#
_entry.id   AF-V5GIN5-F1
#
_cell.length_a   1.000
_cell.length_b   1.000
_cell.length_c   1.000
_cell.angle_alpha   90.00
_cell.angle_beta   90.00
_cell.angle_gamma   90.00
#
_symmetry.space_group_name_H-M   'P 1'
#
loop_
_entity.id
_entity.type
_entity.pdbx_description
1 polymer ?
#
loop_
_entity_poly.entity_id
_entity_poly.type
_entity_poly.pdbx_seq_one_letter_code
_entity_poly.pdbx_strand_id
1 'polypeptide(L)'
;MAGQLSTISNMILGAIIIFPEAHSKPVQGNYDASIELGITTRFYLKYRSYRDDHSVRDAKYCVSLLVIHNNFGTREAILRYKSTLASNYINKQVKIRPHHQRGTPGTINNMMSIN
;
A
#
# COMPACT_ATOMS: atom_id res chain seq x y z
N MET A 1 -19.65 -32.44 -2.88
CA MET A 1 -19.31 -31.68 -4.10
C MET A 1 -19.20 -30.21 -3.73
N ALA A 2 -18.00 -29.79 -3.32
CA ALA A 2 -17.72 -28.42 -2.88
C ALA A 2 -17.13 -27.65 -4.06
N GLY A 3 -17.93 -26.75 -4.62
CA GLY A 3 -17.60 -25.96 -5.79
C GLY A 3 -16.35 -25.11 -5.58
N GLN A 4 -15.48 -25.13 -6.58
CA GLN A 4 -14.37 -24.21 -6.76
C GLN A 4 -14.84 -22.77 -6.63
N LEU A 5 -14.31 -22.03 -5.67
CA LEU A 5 -14.21 -20.57 -5.72
C LEU A 5 -12.77 -20.20 -6.05
N SER A 6 -12.38 -20.53 -7.28
CA SER A 6 -11.34 -19.83 -8.01
C SER A 6 -11.90 -18.45 -8.35
N THR A 7 -11.63 -17.43 -7.54
CA THR A 7 -11.75 -16.04 -8.00
C THR A 7 -11.01 -15.07 -7.06
N ILE A 8 -9.98 -14.44 -7.64
CA ILE A 8 -9.49 -13.09 -7.34
C ILE A 8 -8.47 -12.97 -6.19
N SER A 9 -7.23 -12.77 -6.61
CA SER A 9 -6.13 -12.12 -5.91
C SER A 9 -6.57 -10.92 -5.04
N ASN A 10 -6.86 -11.17 -3.76
CA ASN A 10 -7.00 -10.15 -2.71
C ASN A 10 -5.68 -10.05 -1.93
N MET A 11 -4.62 -9.58 -2.58
CA MET A 11 -3.40 -9.20 -1.88
C MET A 11 -3.49 -7.71 -1.56
N ILE A 12 -3.87 -7.41 -0.33
CA ILE A 12 -3.26 -6.41 0.59
C ILE A 12 -4.04 -6.59 1.91
N LEU A 13 -3.63 -7.59 2.69
CA LEU A 13 -3.94 -7.70 4.10
C LEU A 13 -2.60 -7.92 4.79
N GLY A 14 -2.02 -6.87 5.38
CA GLY A 14 -0.93 -7.05 6.33
C GLY A 14 0.25 -6.07 6.32
N ALA A 15 0.32 -5.08 5.42
CA ALA A 15 1.31 -4.03 5.54
C ALA A 15 0.66 -2.78 6.15
N ILE A 16 0.80 -2.59 7.46
CA ILE A 16 0.60 -1.26 8.04
C ILE A 16 1.82 -0.44 7.60
N ILE A 17 1.76 0.19 6.43
CA ILE A 17 2.64 1.33 6.14
C ILE A 17 2.16 2.43 7.08
N ILE A 18 2.78 2.52 8.26
CA ILE A 18 2.57 3.65 9.16
C ILE A 18 3.23 4.85 8.47
N PHE A 19 2.41 5.63 7.78
CA PHE A 19 2.72 7.01 7.44
C PHE A 19 3.11 7.68 8.77
N PRO A 20 4.30 8.32 8.89
CA PRO A 20 4.78 8.92 10.14
C PRO A 20 3.77 9.89 10.77
N GLU A 21 2.88 10.42 9.93
CA GLU A 21 1.72 11.23 10.31
C GLU A 21 0.46 10.66 9.65
N ALA A 22 0.12 9.38 9.91
CA ALA A 22 -1.27 8.97 9.75
C ALA A 22 -2.09 9.79 10.76
N HIS A 23 -2.57 10.96 10.31
CA HIS A 23 -3.32 11.91 11.12
C HIS A 23 -4.62 11.30 11.66
N SER A 24 -5.04 10.15 11.12
CA SER A 24 -6.14 9.37 11.64
C SER A 24 -5.63 8.09 12.31
N LYS A 25 -5.87 7.99 13.62
CA LYS A 25 -5.69 6.73 14.35
C LYS A 25 -6.50 5.63 13.65
N PRO A 26 -5.99 4.38 13.58
CA PRO A 26 -6.71 3.23 13.00
C PRO A 26 -8.01 2.85 13.74
N VAL A 27 -8.40 3.61 14.75
CA VAL A 27 -9.70 3.53 15.42
C VAL A 27 -10.70 4.37 14.61
N GLN A 28 -11.19 3.76 13.53
CA GLN A 28 -12.58 3.82 13.09
C GLN A 28 -13.22 5.22 12.94
N GLY A 29 -13.27 5.71 11.71
CA GLY A 29 -14.16 6.81 11.29
C GLY A 29 -13.77 7.43 9.95
N ASN A 30 -12.55 7.95 9.83
CA ASN A 30 -12.20 8.93 8.79
C ASN A 30 -10.87 8.67 8.06
N TYR A 31 -10.41 7.42 7.96
CA TYR A 31 -9.23 7.14 7.13
C TYR A 31 -9.60 7.25 5.65
N ASP A 32 -9.11 8.30 4.98
CA ASP A 32 -9.25 8.49 3.54
C ASP A 32 -7.88 8.34 2.87
N ALA A 33 -7.69 7.18 2.24
CA ALA A 33 -6.51 6.85 1.46
C ALA A 33 -6.25 7.86 0.33
N SER A 34 -7.28 8.54 -0.17
CA SER A 34 -7.14 9.54 -1.24
C SER A 34 -6.41 10.78 -0.74
N ILE A 35 -6.61 11.17 0.53
CA ILE A 35 -5.96 12.29 1.21
C ILE A 35 -4.51 11.91 1.54
N GLU A 36 -4.29 10.73 2.12
CA GLU A 36 -2.94 10.24 2.47
C GLU A 36 -2.03 10.14 1.24
N LEU A 37 -2.56 9.69 0.10
CA LEU A 37 -1.83 9.66 -1.17
C LEU A 37 -1.68 11.05 -1.83
N GLY A 38 -2.28 12.10 -1.26
CA GLY A 38 -2.01 13.48 -1.66
C GLY A 38 -0.66 13.99 -1.15
N ILE A 39 -0.06 13.32 -0.16
CA ILE A 39 1.20 13.74 0.44
C ILE A 39 2.37 13.27 -0.45
N THR A 40 3.17 14.23 -0.94
CA THR A 40 4.27 13.97 -1.88
C THR A 40 5.63 13.78 -1.18
N THR A 41 5.62 13.35 0.08
CA THR A 41 6.83 13.04 0.84
C THR A 41 7.14 11.54 0.77
N ARG A 42 8.36 11.16 1.18
CA ARG A 42 8.77 9.75 1.19
C ARG A 42 8.38 9.08 2.50
N PHE A 43 7.58 8.04 2.40
CA PHE A 43 7.13 7.19 3.50
C PHE A 43 8.01 5.96 3.64
N TYR A 44 8.35 5.59 4.87
CA TYR A 44 9.22 4.45 5.16
C TYR A 44 8.46 3.40 5.96
N LEU A 45 8.53 2.14 5.51
CA LEU A 45 7.94 1.03 6.24
C LEU A 45 8.79 0.71 7.46
N LYS A 46 8.33 1.13 8.64
CA LYS A 46 9.04 0.91 9.90
C LYS A 46 8.72 -0.44 10.53
N TYR A 47 7.47 -0.87 10.45
CA TYR A 47 6.99 -2.11 11.06
C TYR A 47 6.10 -2.87 10.09
N ARG A 48 6.17 -4.20 10.12
CA ARG A 48 5.26 -5.10 9.39
C ARG A 48 5.13 -6.41 10.15
N SER A 49 3.95 -7.02 10.12
CA SER A 49 3.71 -8.33 10.73
C SER A 49 4.10 -9.50 9.82
N TYR A 50 4.19 -9.28 8.51
CA TYR A 50 4.53 -10.30 7.52
C TYR A 50 5.89 -10.03 6.89
N ARG A 51 6.68 -11.09 6.69
CA ARG A 51 8.06 -10.98 6.18
C ARG A 51 8.13 -10.76 4.67
N ASP A 52 7.21 -11.31 3.91
CA ASP A 52 7.24 -11.29 2.45
C ASP A 52 5.95 -10.66 1.92
N ASP A 53 6.10 -9.75 0.96
CA ASP A 53 4.99 -9.19 0.21
C ASP A 53 4.81 -10.04 -1.06
N HIS A 54 3.61 -10.54 -1.29
CA HIS A 54 3.38 -11.40 -2.44
C HIS A 54 3.37 -10.65 -3.79
N SER A 55 3.03 -9.36 -3.79
CA SER A 55 3.00 -8.51 -4.99
C SER A 55 4.40 -7.97 -5.34
N VAL A 56 5.26 -7.78 -4.34
CA VAL A 56 6.65 -7.36 -4.52
C VAL A 56 7.57 -8.20 -3.63
N ARG A 57 7.79 -9.46 -4.04
CA ARG A 57 8.54 -10.48 -3.27
C ARG A 57 9.94 -10.04 -2.83
N ASP A 58 10.57 -9.15 -3.60
CA ASP A 58 11.92 -8.67 -3.33
C ASP A 58 11.95 -7.47 -2.37
N ALA A 59 10.80 -6.87 -2.03
CA ALA A 59 10.71 -5.73 -1.11
C ALA A 59 10.86 -6.17 0.36
N LYS A 60 12.02 -6.73 0.71
CA LYS A 60 12.27 -7.28 2.04
C LYS A 60 12.82 -6.26 3.03
N TYR A 61 13.68 -5.35 2.58
CA TYR A 61 14.40 -4.42 3.46
C TYR A 61 14.33 -2.98 2.94
N CYS A 62 14.44 -2.02 3.87
CA CYS A 62 14.53 -0.58 3.58
C CYS A 62 13.41 -0.08 2.63
N VAL A 63 12.20 -0.62 2.81
CA VAL A 63 11.06 -0.34 1.93
C VAL A 63 10.57 1.09 2.18
N SER A 64 10.45 1.86 1.11
CA SER A 64 9.91 3.21 1.13
C SER A 64 9.09 3.50 -0.11
N LEU A 65 8.16 4.44 0.01
CA LEU A 65 7.24 4.84 -1.04
C LEU A 65 7.25 6.36 -1.19
N LEU A 66 7.34 6.87 -2.41
CA LEU A 66 7.24 8.29 -2.71
C LEU A 66 6.17 8.50 -3.77
N VAL A 67 5.09 9.20 -3.44
CA VAL A 67 4.07 9.58 -4.43
C VAL A 67 4.59 10.75 -5.26
N ILE A 68 4.52 10.62 -6.59
CA ILE A 68 5.07 11.60 -7.55
C ILE A 68 3.95 12.41 -8.18
N HIS A 69 2.89 11.75 -8.66
CA HIS A 69 1.90 12.39 -9.52
C HIS A 69 0.49 11.83 -9.34
N ASN A 70 -0.51 12.67 -9.64
CA ASN A 70 -1.92 12.29 -9.66
C ASN A 70 -2.40 12.12 -11.08
N ASN A 71 -3.01 10.98 -11.40
CA ASN A 71 -3.63 10.75 -12.69
C ASN A 71 -5.02 10.14 -12.49
N PHE A 72 -6.06 10.98 -12.56
CA PHE A 72 -7.49 10.61 -12.54
C PHE A 72 -7.84 9.41 -11.63
N GLY A 73 -7.69 9.58 -10.31
CA GLY A 73 -8.04 8.54 -9.33
C GLY A 73 -7.00 7.43 -9.15
N THR A 74 -5.85 7.54 -9.80
CA THR A 74 -4.65 6.71 -9.59
C THR A 74 -3.46 7.61 -9.28
N ARG A 75 -2.54 7.12 -8.46
CA ARG A 75 -1.35 7.85 -8.02
C ARG A 75 -0.11 7.12 -8.50
N GLU A 76 0.78 7.81 -9.17
CA GLU A 76 2.08 7.24 -9.53
C GLU A 76 3.04 7.41 -8.37
N ALA A 77 3.77 6.35 -8.04
CA ALA A 77 4.71 6.35 -6.93
C ALA A 77 6.00 5.58 -7.26
N ILE A 78 7.09 5.94 -6.59
CA ILE A 78 8.33 5.17 -6.58
C ILE A 78 8.38 4.33 -5.32
N LEU A 79 8.27 3.02 -5.48
CA LEU A 79 8.61 2.04 -4.46
C LEU A 79 10.12 1.80 -4.50
N ARG A 80 10.80 2.03 -3.39
CA ARG A 80 12.24 1.79 -3.24
C ARG A 80 12.48 0.76 -2.14
N TYR A 81 13.29 -0.25 -2.42
CA TYR A 81 13.57 -1.33 -1.47
C TYR A 81 14.92 -1.98 -1.73
N LYS A 82 15.31 -2.90 -0.84
CA LYS A 82 16.43 -3.82 -0.99
C LYS A 82 15.95 -5.26 -0.82
N SER A 83 16.49 -6.18 -1.63
CA SER A 83 16.21 -7.62 -1.52
C SER A 83 16.93 -8.27 -0.35
N THR A 84 18.13 -7.78 -0.01
CA THR A 84 18.90 -8.14 1.19
C THR A 84 19.46 -6.87 1.85
N LEU A 85 19.89 -6.93 3.11
CA LEU A 85 20.46 -5.75 3.79
C LEU A 85 21.69 -5.17 3.04
N ALA A 86 22.49 -6.05 2.45
CA ALA A 86 23.71 -5.70 1.72
C ALA A 86 23.47 -5.30 0.25
N SER A 87 22.30 -5.59 -0.31
CA SER A 87 22.05 -5.31 -1.74
C SER A 87 21.98 -3.81 -2.03
N ASN A 88 22.14 -3.47 -3.31
CA ASN A 88 21.79 -2.15 -3.80
C ASN A 88 20.28 -1.90 -3.69
N TYR A 89 19.92 -0.62 -3.74
CA TYR A 89 18.52 -0.21 -3.79
C TYR A 89 17.94 -0.48 -5.18
N ILE A 90 16.72 -1.02 -5.19
CA ILE A 90 15.89 -1.18 -6.36
C ILE A 90 14.79 -0.11 -6.29
N ASN A 91 14.58 0.60 -7.39
CA ASN A 91 13.47 1.54 -7.56
C ASN A 91 12.50 0.96 -8.57
N LYS A 92 11.22 0.88 -8.21
CA LYS A 92 10.14 0.43 -9.07
C LYS A 92 9.06 1.50 -9.11
N GLN A 93 8.68 1.93 -10.31
CA GLN A 93 7.49 2.76 -10.47
C GLN A 93 6.25 1.88 -10.34
N VAL A 94 5.30 2.33 -9.53
CA VAL A 94 4.05 1.63 -9.24
C VAL A 94 2.87 2.57 -9.35
N LYS A 95 1.69 2.00 -9.58
CA LYS A 95 0.43 2.75 -9.59
C LYS A 95 -0.38 2.37 -8.36
N ILE A 96 -0.81 3.38 -7.60
CA ILE A 96 -1.60 3.20 -6.39
C ILE A 96 -3.00 3.71 -6.64
N ARG A 97 -4.00 2.85 -6.41
CA ARG A 97 -5.40 3.22 -6.53
C ARG A 97 -6.07 3.18 -5.16
N PRO A 98 -6.55 4.33 -4.63
CA PRO A 98 -7.43 4.32 -3.48
C PRO A 98 -8.78 3.70 -3.87
N HIS A 99 -9.35 2.90 -2.99
CA HIS A 99 -10.65 2.27 -3.20
C HIS A 99 -11.38 2.05 -1.88
N HIS A 100 -12.70 1.88 -1.97
CA HIS A 100 -13.53 1.53 -0.82
C HIS A 100 -13.46 0.03 -0.53
N GLN A 101 -13.34 -0.33 0.75
CA GLN A 101 -13.38 -1.71 1.21
C GLN A 101 -14.72 -2.38 0.92
N ARG A 102 -14.68 -3.52 0.24
CA ARG A 102 -15.91 -4.29 0.01
C ARG A 102 -16.47 -4.80 1.33
N GLY A 103 -17.78 -4.64 1.50
CA GLY A 103 -18.51 -5.12 2.67
C GLY A 103 -18.48 -4.18 3.88
N THR A 104 -17.89 -2.98 3.77
CA THR A 104 -18.01 -1.94 4.80
C THR A 104 -19.06 -0.89 4.42
N PRO A 105 -19.78 -0.31 5.39
CA PRO A 105 -20.64 0.85 5.12
C PRO A 105 -19.84 2.10 4.72
N GLY A 106 -20.43 2.97 3.90
CA GLY A 106 -19.87 4.27 3.51
C GLY A 106 -19.35 4.34 2.07
N THR A 107 -18.79 5.50 1.69
CA THR A 107 -18.26 5.78 0.34
C THR A 107 -16.80 6.22 0.34
N ILE A 108 -16.18 6.31 1.51
CA ILE A 108 -14.79 6.78 1.67
C ILE A 108 -13.84 5.71 1.14
N ASN A 109 -12.84 6.13 0.37
CA ASN A 109 -11.75 5.24 -0.03
C ASN A 109 -10.84 5.01 1.16
N ASN A 110 -11.05 3.92 1.87
CA ASN A 110 -10.30 3.56 3.07
C ASN A 110 -9.20 2.52 2.83
N MET A 111 -9.03 2.05 1.58
CA MET A 111 -7.98 1.09 1.20
C MET A 111 -7.20 1.56 -0.03
N MET A 112 -6.05 0.94 -0.25
CA MET A 112 -5.16 1.18 -1.40
C MET A 112 -4.79 -0.14 -2.06
N SER A 113 -4.69 -0.14 -3.39
CA SER A 113 -4.12 -1.25 -4.15
C SER A 113 -2.92 -0.77 -4.96
N ILE A 114 -1.84 -1.54 -4.96
CA ILE A 114 -0.63 -1.27 -5.74
C ILE A 114 -0.63 -2.20 -6.96
N ASN A 115 -0.51 -1.63 -8.16
CA ASN A 115 -0.38 -2.32 -9.44
C ASN A 115 0.97 -2.02 -10.08
#